data_AF-A0A820BXF7-F1
#
_entry.id   AF-A0A820BXF7-F1
#
_cell.length_a   1.000
_cell.length_b   1.000
_cell.length_c   1.000
_cell.angle_alpha   90.00
_cell.angle_beta   90.00
_cell.angle_gamma   90.00
#
_symmetry.space_group_name_H-M   'P 1'
#
loop_
_entity.id
_entity.type
_entity.pdbx_description
1 polymer ?
#
loop_
_entity_poly.entity_id
_entity_poly.type
_entity_poly.pdbx_seq_one_letter_code
_entity_poly.pdbx_strand_id
1 'polypeptide(L)' 'SRVWNRDSIAAVIIIFKEDIGTQGRGGYFDEFGIIRDVIQNHLMQILSIVAMEKPNSTKGEDIRDEKVKVLRSVLPI' A
#
# COMPACT_ATOMS: atom_id res chain seq x y z
N SER A 1 -1.69 3.29 -22.05
CA SER A 1 -3.16 3.24 -22.14
C SER A 1 -3.74 4.23 -21.14
N ARG A 2 -4.84 4.93 -21.46
CA ARG A 2 -5.50 5.89 -20.55
C ARG A 2 -6.52 5.23 -19.60
N VAL A 3 -6.33 3.93 -19.30
CA VAL A 3 -7.31 3.12 -18.56
C VAL A 3 -7.09 3.13 -17.05
N TRP A 4 -5.96 3.70 -16.59
CA TRP A 4 -5.60 3.70 -15.18
C TRP A 4 -6.00 5.01 -14.49
N ASN A 5 -7.30 5.23 -14.38
CA ASN A 5 -7.88 6.41 -13.72
C ASN A 5 -9.33 6.12 -13.28
N ARG A 6 -9.91 7.08 -12.56
CA ARG A 6 -11.27 7.01 -12.02
C ARG A 6 -12.38 6.89 -13.08
N ASP A 7 -12.12 7.25 -14.34
CA ASP A 7 -13.13 7.18 -15.40
C ASP A 7 -13.26 5.75 -15.94
N SER A 8 -12.25 4.90 -15.72
CA SER A 8 -12.19 3.52 -16.18
C SER A 8 -12.17 2.48 -15.05
N ILE A 9 -11.77 2.88 -13.84
CA ILE A 9 -11.63 2.00 -12.67
C ILE A 9 -12.74 2.30 -11.66
N ALA A 10 -13.59 1.30 -11.40
CA ALA A 10 -14.63 1.40 -10.39
C ALA A 10 -14.08 1.22 -8.96
N ALA A 11 -13.17 0.26 -8.76
CA ALA A 11 -12.55 -0.01 -7.46
C ALA A 11 -11.21 -0.72 -7.61
N VAL A 12 -10.34 -0.55 -6.61
CA VAL A 12 -9.09 -1.29 -6.43
C VAL A 12 -9.17 -2.03 -5.09
N ILE A 13 -8.88 -3.32 -5.10
CA ILE A 13 -8.94 -4.16 -3.91
C ILE A 13 -7.56 -4.79 -3.70
N ILE A 14 -6.94 -4.53 -2.55
CA ILE A 14 -5.66 -5.12 -2.14
C ILE A 14 -5.97 -6.10 -1.00
N ILE A 15 -5.65 -7.37 -1.20
CA ILE A 15 -5.98 -8.45 -0.27
C ILE A 15 -4.70 -9.08 0.26
N PHE A 16 -4.60 -9.17 1.58
CA PHE A 16 -3.62 -10.01 2.27
C PHE A 16 -4.37 -11.09 3.05
N LYS A 17 -3.96 -12.34 2.86
CA LYS A 17 -4.52 -13.51 3.55
C LYS A 17 -3.38 -14.46 3.87
N GLU A 18 -3.41 -14.99 5.08
CA GLU A 18 -2.55 -16.06 5.54
C GLU A 18 -3.41 -17.24 5.98
N ASP A 19 -2.96 -18.45 5.69
CA ASP A 19 -3.56 -19.71 6.13
C ASP A 19 -3.00 -20.19 7.48
N ILE A 20 -2.10 -19.40 8.07
CA ILE A 20 -1.48 -19.65 9.36
C ILE A 20 -2.05 -18.71 10.43
N GLY A 21 -2.19 -19.21 11.66
CA GLY A 21 -2.48 -18.37 12.83
C GLY A 21 -1.22 -17.61 13.30
N THR A 22 -1.23 -17.06 14.51
CA THR A 22 -0.10 -16.27 15.03
C THR A 22 1.17 -17.08 15.32
N GLN A 23 1.16 -18.41 15.15
CA GLN A 23 2.32 -19.33 15.25
C GLN A 23 3.30 -19.00 16.40
N GLY A 24 2.80 -18.75 17.61
CA GLY A 24 3.63 -18.44 18.79
C GLY A 24 4.08 -16.98 18.91
N ARG A 25 3.75 -16.11 17.96
CA ARG A 25 3.88 -14.65 18.02
C ARG A 25 2.62 -13.94 18.53
N GLY A 26 1.67 -14.68 19.11
CA GLY A 26 0.41 -14.11 19.61
C GLY A 26 0.62 -12.91 20.53
N GLY A 27 1.63 -12.94 21.41
CA GLY A 27 1.96 -11.81 22.28
C GLY A 27 2.49 -10.57 21.54
N TYR A 28 3.24 -10.73 20.45
CA TYR A 28 3.66 -9.61 19.60
C TYR A 28 2.48 -9.07 18.78
N PHE A 29 1.65 -9.95 18.25
CA PHE A 29 0.46 -9.56 17.50
C PHE A 29 -0.57 -8.83 18.38
N ASP A 30 -0.73 -9.23 19.65
CA ASP A 30 -1.62 -8.57 20.61
C ASP A 30 -1.19 -7.13 20.93
N GLU A 31 0.11 -6.84 20.94
CA GLU A 31 0.62 -5.50 21.23
C GLU A 31 0.52 -4.55 20.01
N PHE A 32 0.85 -5.04 18.81
CA PHE A 32 0.96 -4.20 17.62
C PHE A 32 -0.28 -4.23 16.71
N GLY A 33 -0.94 -5.40 16.63
CA GLY A 33 -2.12 -5.66 15.80
C GLY A 33 -1.85 -5.69 14.29
N ILE A 34 -2.83 -6.20 13.54
CA ILE A 34 -2.74 -6.37 12.07
C ILE A 34 -2.42 -5.07 11.31
N ILE A 35 -2.84 -3.92 11.85
CA ILE A 35 -2.61 -2.62 11.23
C ILE A 35 -1.11 -2.34 11.13
N ARG A 36 -0.36 -2.53 12.21
CA ARG A 36 1.08 -2.26 12.23
C ARG A 36 1.89 -3.40 11.62
N ASP A 37 1.36 -4.61 11.71
CA ASP A 37 2.02 -5.80 11.20
C ASP A 37 2.05 -5.83 9.67
N VAL A 38 0.92 -5.53 9.02
CA VAL A 38 0.77 -5.71 7.55
C VAL A 38 0.19 -4.50 6.81
N ILE A 39 -0.73 -3.76 7.41
CA ILE A 39 -1.45 -2.70 6.68
C ILE A 39 -0.54 -1.49 6.46
N GLN A 40 0.00 -0.92 7.54
CA GLN A 40 0.78 0.33 7.54
C GLN A 40 2.06 0.24 6.70
N ASN A 41 2.62 -0.95 6.56
CA ASN A 41 3.85 -1.22 5.81
C ASN A 41 3.53 -1.81 4.42
N HIS A 42 3.24 -3.11 4.31
CA HIS A 42 3.15 -3.86 3.08
C HIS A 42 2.00 -3.37 2.20
N LEU A 43 0.79 -3.28 2.73
CA LEU A 43 -0.36 -2.87 1.92
C LEU A 43 -0.29 -1.40 1.50
N MET A 44 0.18 -0.52 2.39
CA MET A 44 0.40 0.88 2.03
C MET A 44 1.52 1.06 0.99
N GLN A 45 2.57 0.22 1.02
CA GLN A 45 3.59 0.23 -0.04
C GLN A 45 3.01 -0.23 -1.38
N ILE A 46 2.19 -1.29 -1.41
CA ILE A 46 1.49 -1.72 -2.63
C ILE A 46 0.56 -0.61 -3.14
N LEU A 47 -0.25 -0.01 -2.26
CA LEU A 47 -1.11 1.13 -2.61
C LEU A 47 -0.31 2.25 -3.27
N SER A 48 0.84 2.63 -2.69
CA SER A 48 1.66 3.72 -3.25
C SER A 48 2.18 3.41 -4.66
N ILE A 49 2.44 2.15 -5.00
CA ILE A 49 2.90 1.74 -6.34
C ILE A 49 1.72 1.69 -7.32
N VAL A 50 0.58 1.19 -6.86
CA VAL A 50 -0.64 1.02 -7.65
C VAL A 50 -1.26 2.38 -8.03
N ALA A 51 -1.12 3.38 -7.17
CA ALA A 51 -1.76 4.69 -7.35
C ALA A 51 -0.80 5.83 -7.76
N MET A 52 0.52 5.60 -7.84
CA MET A 52 1.46 6.67 -8.23
C MET A 52 1.26 7.10 -9.68
N GLU A 53 1.56 8.39 -9.93
CA GLU A 53 1.71 8.88 -11.28
C GLU A 53 2.97 8.27 -11.93
N LYS A 54 3.09 8.44 -13.25
CA LYS A 54 4.30 8.04 -13.96
C LYS A 54 5.48 8.88 -13.47
N PRO A 55 6.56 8.27 -12.94
CA PRO A 55 7.73 9.02 -12.48
C PRO A 55 8.51 9.62 -13.66
N ASN A 56 9.28 10.66 -13.37
CA ASN A 56 10.12 11.36 -14.37
C ASN A 56 11.17 10.44 -15.01
N SER A 57 11.67 9.46 -14.24
CA SER A 57 12.53 8.39 -14.74
C SER A 57 12.38 7.12 -13.89
N THR A 58 13.13 6.08 -14.22
CA THR A 58 13.19 4.83 -13.43
C THR A 58 14.23 4.88 -12.31
N LYS A 59 14.82 6.05 -12.03
CA LYS A 59 15.71 6.22 -10.87
C LYS A 59 14.92 6.06 -9.58
N GLY A 60 15.57 5.50 -8.55
CA GLY A 60 14.91 5.19 -7.28
C GLY A 60 14.29 6.43 -6.60
N GLU A 61 14.93 7.58 -6.70
CA GLU A 61 14.43 8.85 -6.17
C GLU A 61 13.14 9.30 -6.84
N ASP A 62 13.12 9.34 -8.17
CA ASP A 62 11.94 9.77 -8.94
C ASP A 62 10.73 8.86 -8.68
N ILE A 63 10.96 7.55 -8.49
CA ILE A 63 9.89 6.60 -8.11
C ILE A 63 9.41 6.86 -6.68
N ARG A 64 10.35 7.11 -5.76
CA ARG A 64 10.03 7.37 -4.35
C ARG A 64 9.21 8.65 -4.20
N ASP A 65 9.53 9.69 -4.96
CA ASP A 65 8.82 10.96 -4.93
C ASP A 65 7.34 10.79 -5.30
N GLU A 66 7.05 10.05 -6.38
CA GLU A 66 5.65 9.80 -6.78
C GLU A 66 4.91 8.90 -5.77
N LYS A 67 5.59 7.92 -5.16
CA LYS A 67 5.01 7.12 -4.06
C LYS A 67 4.65 8.00 -2.86
N VAL A 68 5.54 8.91 -2.44
CA VAL A 68 5.30 9.82 -1.31
C VAL A 68 4.16 10.80 -1.61
N LYS A 69 4.07 11.29 -2.85
CA LYS A 69 2.99 12.18 -3.30
C LYS A 69 1.62 11.52 -3.16
N VAL A 70 1.49 10.25 -3.51
CA VAL A 70 0.27 9.47 -3.27
C VAL A 70 -0.05 9.41 -1.79
N LEU A 71 0.92 9.00 -0.96
CA LEU A 71 0.70 8.81 0.48
C LEU A 71 0.27 10.11 1.18
N ARG A 72 0.80 11.26 0.76
CA ARG A 72 0.38 12.58 1.26
C ARG A 72 -1.03 13.00 0.84
N SER A 73 -1.58 12.37 -0.20
CA SER A 73 -2.92 12.64 -0.73
C SER A 73 -3.98 11.72 -0.12
N VAL A 74 -3.57 10.71 0.66
CA VAL A 74 -4.49 9.81 1.38
C VAL A 74 -4.99 10.53 2.62
N LEU A 75 -6.31 10.59 2.78
CA LEU A 75 -6.93 11.10 4.00
C LEU A 75 -6.70 10.10 5.15
N PRO A 76 -6.41 10.59 6.38
CA PRO A 76 -6.38 9.72 7.56
C PRO A 76 -7.70 8.95 7.71
N ILE A 77 -7.59 7.72 8.20
CA ILE A 77 -8.70 6.79 8.44
C ILE A 77 -9.30 7.04 9.83
#